data_AF-A0A0L9TNT2-F1
#
_entry.id   AF-A0A0L9TNT2-F1
#
_cell.length_a   1.000
_cell.length_b   1.000
_cell.length_c   1.000
_cell.angle_alpha   90.00
_cell.angle_beta   90.00
_cell.angle_gamma   90.00
#
_symmetry.space_group_name_H-M   'P 1'
#
loop_
_entity.id
_entity.type
_entity.pdbx_description
1 polymer ?
#
loop_
_entity_poly.entity_id
_entity_poly.type
_entity_poly.pdbx_seq_one_letter_code
_entity_poly.pdbx_strand_id
1 'polypeptide(L)'
;MNDSPKRLQRVVEEKLISLLRSCERCTQLHQIQAQIVTHGLQGNDYVTPSFITACARLGRMGHAGRVFNTTVQPNGATWNAMFRSFALWECPFEVVVLFAQMHRTGASPNCFTFPMVMKSCAQANAVREGEQVHCVVVKRGLKSNAFVGTALIHMYSARGEVSIGDAYKVFGEMREKNVFAWTAIIAAHVACRDMASARRLFDLAPERDVVLWNVVVSGYIESGDMVAARALFDKMPNRDVMSWNTILNGYACNGEVKSFEKLFDEMPERNVYSWNGLIGGYVRNGLFNEALESFKRMLMLPKQEGEGGDVVVIPNDYTVVAVLSACSRLGGLEMGKWVHVYAESIGYKGNLFVGNALIDMYAKCGVIEKALDVFNWLDVKDIITWNTIINGLAIHGHAADALSLFEQMKSAGEKPDGVTFVGILSACTHMGLVRDGFLHFQSMVDNYSIVPQIEHYGCMVDLLGRAGLMDQAMDFVRKMPMKPDAVIWAALLGACRMYKNVEIAEVALEQLIELEPNNPANFVMLSNIYKDLGRWEDVARLKIAMRDTGFKKLPGCSVIGCNDSVVEFYSLDERHPETESIYRTLKGLTTLLRLNGYVPNLVDVAHGN
;
A
#
# COMPACT_ATOMS: atom_id res chain seq x y z
N MET A 1 50.70 47.57 -0.59
CA MET A 1 50.27 47.12 -1.94
C MET A 1 50.41 45.60 -2.14
N ASN A 2 50.14 44.75 -1.13
CA ASN A 2 50.36 43.29 -1.22
C ASN A 2 49.08 42.41 -1.26
N ASP A 3 47.91 42.98 -1.53
CA ASP A 3 46.61 42.27 -1.42
C ASP A 3 45.93 41.91 -2.76
N SER A 4 46.50 42.27 -3.91
CA SER A 4 45.84 42.08 -5.22
C SER A 4 45.72 40.62 -5.71
N PRO A 5 46.69 39.71 -5.51
CA PRO A 5 46.61 38.35 -6.07
C PRO A 5 45.61 37.45 -5.33
N LYS A 6 45.58 37.55 -3.99
CA LYS A 6 44.64 36.79 -3.15
C LYS A 6 43.18 37.17 -3.39
N ARG A 7 42.93 38.45 -3.68
CA ARG A 7 41.59 38.96 -4.00
C ARG A 7 41.11 38.43 -5.37
N LEU A 8 41.99 38.33 -6.35
CA LEU A 8 41.67 37.80 -7.68
C LEU A 8 41.35 36.30 -7.62
N GLN A 9 42.15 35.52 -6.90
CA GLN A 9 41.91 34.08 -6.72
C GLN A 9 40.56 33.78 -6.05
N ARG A 10 40.20 34.54 -5.01
CA ARG A 10 38.92 34.40 -4.31
C ARG A 10 37.71 34.68 -5.22
N VAL A 11 37.80 35.68 -6.09
CA VAL A 11 36.74 35.98 -7.08
C VAL A 11 36.56 34.83 -8.07
N VAL A 12 37.67 34.20 -8.50
CA VAL A 12 37.63 33.03 -9.39
C VAL A 12 36.99 31.84 -8.68
N GLU A 13 37.35 31.57 -7.41
CA GLU A 13 36.74 30.51 -6.60
C GLU A 13 35.23 30.69 -6.42
N GLU A 14 34.78 31.89 -6.04
CA GLU A 14 33.35 32.19 -5.86
C GLU A 14 32.55 32.01 -7.15
N LYS A 15 33.12 32.44 -8.28
CA LYS A 15 32.48 32.29 -9.60
C LYS A 15 32.39 30.82 -10.03
N LEU A 16 33.44 30.03 -9.81
CA LEU A 16 33.42 28.59 -10.11
C LEU A 16 32.42 27.85 -9.21
N ILE A 17 32.35 28.17 -7.92
CA ILE A 17 31.37 27.59 -6.99
C ILE A 17 29.93 27.90 -7.44
N SER A 18 29.67 29.14 -7.86
CA SER A 18 28.36 29.53 -8.39
C SER A 18 27.99 28.71 -9.64
N LEU A 19 28.92 28.59 -10.59
CA LEU A 19 28.72 27.79 -11.81
C LEU A 19 28.47 26.31 -11.49
N LEU A 20 29.17 25.75 -10.49
CA LEU A 20 28.94 24.37 -10.05
C LEU A 20 27.55 24.17 -9.44
N ARG A 21 27.04 25.16 -8.69
CA ARG A 21 25.69 25.13 -8.11
C ARG A 21 24.60 25.24 -9.17
N SER A 22 24.82 25.96 -10.25
CA SER A 22 23.85 26.09 -11.35
C SER A 22 24.04 25.06 -12.48
N CYS A 23 24.97 24.12 -12.33
CA CYS A 23 25.28 23.14 -13.38
C CYS A 23 24.21 22.03 -13.48
N GLU A 24 23.57 21.91 -14.65
CA GLU A 24 22.50 20.94 -14.92
C GLU A 24 22.90 19.83 -15.90
N ARG A 25 24.03 20.01 -16.62
CA ARG A 25 24.47 19.06 -17.65
C ARG A 25 25.90 18.59 -17.42
N CYS A 26 26.15 17.32 -17.71
CA CYS A 26 27.50 16.75 -17.66
C CYS A 26 28.51 17.52 -18.53
N THR A 27 28.10 18.07 -19.68
CA THR A 27 29.00 18.83 -20.57
C THR A 27 29.52 20.10 -19.91
N GLN A 28 28.66 20.83 -19.20
CA GLN A 28 29.04 22.01 -18.42
C GLN A 28 29.99 21.64 -17.27
N LEU A 29 29.74 20.51 -16.60
CA LEU A 29 30.61 20.03 -15.53
C LEU A 29 32.06 19.78 -16.02
N HIS A 30 32.24 19.19 -17.21
CA HIS A 30 33.57 18.99 -17.80
C HIS A 30 34.24 20.31 -18.19
N GLN A 31 33.48 21.29 -18.71
CA GLN A 31 33.99 22.63 -19.00
C GLN A 31 34.48 23.33 -17.73
N ILE A 32 33.69 23.26 -16.65
CA ILE A 32 34.06 23.82 -15.35
C ILE A 32 35.27 23.07 -14.78
N GLN A 33 35.34 21.74 -14.93
CA GLN A 33 36.51 20.96 -14.52
C GLN A 33 37.79 21.40 -15.25
N ALA A 34 37.71 21.64 -16.56
CA ALA A 34 38.84 22.18 -17.33
C ALA A 34 39.29 23.54 -16.78
N GLN A 35 38.35 24.42 -16.42
CA GLN A 35 38.65 25.71 -15.79
C GLN A 35 39.30 25.56 -14.40
N ILE A 36 38.89 24.57 -13.61
CA ILE A 36 39.51 24.26 -12.31
C ILE A 36 40.97 23.83 -12.51
N VAL A 37 41.24 23.01 -13.54
CA VAL A 37 42.60 22.56 -13.88
C VAL A 37 43.47 23.72 -14.36
N THR A 38 42.98 24.55 -15.29
CA THR A 38 43.76 25.64 -15.87
C THR A 38 44.12 26.72 -14.85
N HIS A 39 43.26 26.95 -13.85
CA HIS A 39 43.53 27.89 -12.76
C HIS A 39 44.31 27.27 -11.59
N GLY A 40 44.70 25.99 -11.68
CA GLY A 40 45.47 25.31 -10.63
C GLY A 40 44.69 25.09 -9.32
N LEU A 41 43.36 25.10 -9.38
CA LEU A 41 42.48 24.96 -8.21
C LEU A 41 42.12 23.49 -7.90
N GLN A 42 42.95 22.55 -8.38
CA GLN A 42 42.80 21.14 -8.06
C GLN A 42 43.14 20.90 -6.57
N GLY A 43 42.24 20.28 -5.83
CA GLY A 43 42.40 20.09 -4.38
C GLY A 43 42.16 21.35 -3.55
N ASN A 44 41.59 22.41 -4.12
CA ASN A 44 41.22 23.61 -3.39
C ASN A 44 40.12 23.34 -2.36
N ASP A 45 40.31 23.89 -1.16
CA ASP A 45 39.47 23.65 0.01
C ASP A 45 37.98 24.03 -0.14
N TYR A 46 37.65 24.92 -1.09
CA TYR A 46 36.30 25.43 -1.31
C TYR A 46 35.68 24.93 -2.62
N VAL A 47 36.49 24.83 -3.68
CA VAL A 47 36.04 24.42 -5.02
C VAL A 47 35.85 22.90 -5.09
N THR A 48 36.75 22.11 -4.51
CA THR A 48 36.70 20.63 -4.56
C THR A 48 35.43 20.04 -3.92
N PRO A 49 34.98 20.46 -2.71
CA PRO A 49 33.70 20.01 -2.14
C PRO A 49 32.49 20.34 -3.02
N SER A 50 32.48 21.54 -3.62
CA SER A 50 31.41 22.00 -4.50
C SER A 50 31.36 21.18 -5.79
N PHE A 51 32.53 20.82 -6.33
CA PHE A 51 32.65 19.97 -7.52
C PHE A 51 32.14 18.55 -7.26
N ILE A 52 32.52 17.95 -6.12
CA ILE A 52 32.03 16.64 -5.67
C ILE A 52 30.49 16.62 -5.58
N THR A 53 29.91 17.66 -4.98
CA THR A 53 28.45 17.77 -4.83
C THR A 53 27.76 17.89 -6.19
N ALA A 54 28.33 18.66 -7.13
CA ALA A 54 27.81 18.77 -8.50
C ALA A 54 27.91 17.44 -9.28
N CYS A 55 29.00 16.69 -9.11
CA CYS A 55 29.13 15.35 -9.70
C CYS A 55 28.04 14.41 -9.20
N ALA A 56 27.76 14.42 -7.90
CA ALA A 56 26.74 13.58 -7.30
C ALA A 56 25.34 13.96 -7.81
N ARG A 57 24.99 15.25 -7.87
CA ARG A 57 23.70 15.70 -8.39
C ARG A 57 23.45 15.27 -9.85
N LEU A 58 24.52 15.13 -10.64
CA LEU A 58 24.46 14.74 -12.05
C LEU A 58 24.64 13.23 -12.29
N GLY A 59 24.58 12.37 -11.26
CA GLY A 59 24.70 10.92 -11.44
C GLY A 59 26.11 10.39 -11.67
N ARG A 60 27.14 11.18 -11.36
CA ARG A 60 28.55 10.83 -11.61
C ARG A 60 29.30 10.51 -10.32
N MET A 61 28.74 9.62 -9.49
CA MET A 61 29.33 9.22 -8.21
C MET A 61 30.72 8.60 -8.34
N GLY A 62 30.97 7.80 -9.39
CA GLY A 62 32.31 7.26 -9.66
C GLY A 62 33.35 8.35 -9.98
N HIS A 63 32.92 9.47 -10.58
CA HIS A 63 33.81 10.62 -10.85
C HIS A 63 34.09 11.42 -9.58
N ALA A 64 33.05 11.63 -8.75
CA ALA A 64 33.19 12.25 -7.44
C ALA A 64 34.20 11.50 -6.56
N GLY A 65 34.08 10.16 -6.51
CA GLY A 65 35.01 9.30 -5.77
C GLY A 65 36.45 9.37 -6.27
N ARG A 66 36.67 9.46 -7.59
CA ARG A 66 38.03 9.66 -8.14
C ARG A 66 38.63 10.99 -7.70
N VAL A 67 37.88 12.09 -7.82
CA VAL A 67 38.35 13.42 -7.40
C VAL A 67 38.67 13.45 -5.91
N PHE A 68 37.83 12.82 -5.10
CA PHE A 68 38.06 12.66 -3.66
C PHE A 68 39.36 11.91 -3.38
N ASN A 69 39.57 10.75 -4.00
CA ASN A 69 40.76 9.93 -3.80
C ASN A 69 42.06 10.58 -4.32
N THR A 70 41.97 11.48 -5.31
CA THR A 70 43.12 12.25 -5.80
C THR A 70 43.47 13.47 -4.95
N THR A 71 42.60 13.87 -4.01
CA THR A 71 42.84 15.05 -3.16
C THR A 71 43.79 14.68 -2.03
N VAL A 72 44.98 15.28 -2.02
CA VAL A 72 45.98 15.08 -0.96
C VAL A 72 45.49 15.77 0.32
N GLN A 73 45.18 14.97 1.34
CA GLN A 73 44.59 15.40 2.63
C GLN A 73 43.25 16.17 2.49
N PRO A 74 42.12 15.46 2.27
CA PRO A 74 40.81 16.11 2.19
C PRO A 74 40.44 16.80 3.51
N ASN A 75 40.02 18.07 3.42
CA ASN A 75 39.52 18.82 4.57
C ASN A 75 38.10 18.35 4.98
N GLY A 76 37.60 18.83 6.12
CA GLY A 76 36.27 18.46 6.63
C GLY A 76 35.10 18.80 5.69
N ALA A 77 35.20 19.85 4.88
CA ALA A 77 34.18 20.19 3.89
C ALA A 77 34.15 19.18 2.73
N THR A 78 35.32 18.70 2.28
CA THR A 78 35.46 17.68 1.24
C THR A 78 34.92 16.33 1.71
N TRP A 79 35.20 15.92 2.96
CA TRP A 79 34.57 14.74 3.57
C TRP A 79 33.04 14.89 3.66
N ASN A 80 32.57 16.02 4.19
CA ASN A 80 31.13 16.27 4.32
C ASN A 80 30.42 16.33 2.96
N ALA A 81 31.07 16.80 1.90
CA ALA A 81 30.53 16.74 0.54
C ALA A 81 30.35 15.29 0.07
N MET A 82 31.33 14.40 0.29
CA MET A 82 31.18 12.98 -0.06
C MET A 82 30.09 12.29 0.77
N PHE A 83 29.98 12.57 2.08
CA PHE A 83 28.88 12.03 2.89
C PHE A 83 27.51 12.46 2.38
N ARG A 84 27.34 13.75 2.05
CA ARG A 84 26.08 14.25 1.45
C ARG A 84 25.80 13.60 0.10
N SER A 85 26.83 13.43 -0.72
CA SER A 85 26.72 12.75 -2.01
C SER A 85 26.22 11.32 -1.84
N PHE A 86 26.82 10.50 -0.97
CA PHE A 86 26.32 9.14 -0.73
C PHE A 86 24.92 9.11 -0.11
N ALA A 87 24.60 10.07 0.79
CA ALA A 87 23.27 10.19 1.35
C ALA A 87 22.19 10.57 0.31
N LEU A 88 22.54 11.38 -0.71
CA LEU A 88 21.65 11.74 -1.81
C LEU A 88 21.27 10.54 -2.69
N TRP A 89 22.19 9.59 -2.84
CA TRP A 89 22.00 8.37 -3.63
C TRP A 89 21.50 7.18 -2.80
N GLU A 90 21.09 7.44 -1.55
CA GLU A 90 20.59 6.41 -0.62
C GLU A 90 21.54 5.21 -0.46
N CYS A 91 22.84 5.50 -0.34
CA CYS A 91 23.91 4.52 -0.13
C CYS A 91 24.42 4.55 1.34
N PRO A 92 23.67 4.01 2.32
CA PRO A 92 23.99 4.18 3.73
C PRO A 92 25.23 3.38 4.19
N PHE A 93 25.51 2.24 3.57
CA PHE A 93 26.69 1.43 3.92
C PHE A 93 27.99 2.14 3.53
N GLU A 94 28.02 2.79 2.37
CA GLU A 94 29.15 3.55 1.85
C GLU A 94 29.50 4.73 2.75
N VAL A 95 28.50 5.39 3.36
CA VAL A 95 28.71 6.44 4.36
C VAL A 95 29.42 5.89 5.60
N VAL A 96 29.02 4.73 6.10
CA VAL A 96 29.66 4.10 7.27
C VAL A 96 31.11 3.72 6.97
N VAL A 97 31.37 3.14 5.79
CA VAL A 97 32.73 2.80 5.32
C VAL A 97 33.60 4.06 5.18
N LEU A 98 33.04 5.13 4.59
CA LEU A 98 33.74 6.39 4.41
C LEU A 98 34.10 7.04 5.76
N PHE A 99 33.23 6.92 6.78
CA PHE A 99 33.53 7.41 8.12
C PHE A 99 34.67 6.63 8.78
N ALA A 100 34.72 5.31 8.59
CA ALA A 100 35.84 4.50 9.06
C ALA A 100 37.17 4.94 8.39
N GLN A 101 37.14 5.27 7.09
CA GLN A 101 38.30 5.81 6.37
C GLN A 101 38.73 7.19 6.90
N MET A 102 37.77 8.08 7.15
CA MET A 102 38.01 9.41 7.74
C MET A 102 38.72 9.26 9.11
N HIS A 103 38.26 8.32 9.94
CA HIS A 103 38.85 8.09 11.25
C HIS A 103 40.28 7.52 11.17
N ARG A 104 40.51 6.54 10.28
CA ARG A 104 41.85 5.94 10.08
C ARG A 104 42.89 6.93 9.54
N THR A 105 42.47 7.88 8.73
CA THR A 105 43.35 8.92 8.17
C THR A 105 43.63 10.07 9.15
N GLY A 106 43.05 10.03 10.35
CA GLY A 106 43.24 11.04 11.39
C GLY A 106 42.47 12.35 11.15
N ALA A 107 41.62 12.42 10.12
CA ALA A 107 40.77 13.57 9.86
C ALA A 107 39.77 13.75 11.02
N SER A 108 39.51 15.00 11.42
CA SER A 108 38.63 15.31 12.56
C SER A 108 37.18 15.49 12.12
N PRO A 109 36.24 14.62 12.53
CA PRO A 109 34.81 14.86 12.34
C PRO A 109 34.37 16.09 13.13
N ASN A 110 33.31 16.77 12.65
CA ASN A 110 32.70 17.90 13.33
C ASN A 110 31.21 17.64 13.60
N CYS A 111 30.53 18.60 14.24
CA CYS A 111 29.10 18.49 14.57
C CYS A 111 28.16 18.32 13.37
N PHE A 112 28.62 18.61 12.15
CA PHE A 112 27.85 18.37 10.92
C PHE A 112 28.13 16.99 10.29
N THR A 113 29.28 16.39 10.57
CA THR A 113 29.64 15.04 10.09
C THR A 113 28.77 13.97 10.77
N PHE A 114 28.62 14.04 12.09
CA PHE A 114 27.96 13.00 12.88
C PHE A 114 26.49 12.76 12.50
N PRO A 115 25.64 13.78 12.30
CA PRO A 115 24.25 13.55 11.90
C PRO A 115 24.08 12.76 10.60
N MET A 116 24.93 13.02 9.60
CA MET A 116 24.88 12.29 8.33
C MET A 116 25.24 10.82 8.52
N VAL A 117 26.31 10.55 9.26
CA VAL A 117 26.78 9.18 9.54
C VAL A 117 25.78 8.42 10.39
N MET A 118 25.22 9.04 11.44
CA MET A 118 24.22 8.43 12.31
C MET A 118 22.92 8.11 11.57
N LYS A 119 22.46 9.00 10.68
CA LYS A 119 21.31 8.73 9.80
C LYS A 119 21.56 7.49 8.94
N SER A 120 22.75 7.38 8.34
CA SER A 120 23.12 6.21 7.55
C SER A 120 23.27 4.94 8.40
N CYS A 121 23.80 5.03 9.63
CA CYS A 121 23.80 3.91 10.57
C CYS A 121 22.38 3.43 10.89
N ALA A 122 21.43 4.35 11.09
CA ALA A 122 20.02 4.03 11.31
C ALA A 122 19.41 3.32 10.10
N GLN A 123 19.60 3.86 8.89
CA GLN A 123 19.09 3.29 7.63
C GLN A 123 19.68 1.92 7.29
N ALA A 124 20.96 1.71 7.58
CA ALA A 124 21.65 0.44 7.37
C ALA A 124 21.43 -0.57 8.52
N ASN A 125 20.68 -0.21 9.57
CA ASN A 125 20.53 -0.99 10.80
C ASN A 125 21.90 -1.36 11.45
N ALA A 126 22.89 -0.49 11.28
CA ALA A 126 24.29 -0.64 11.69
C ALA A 126 24.55 0.00 13.06
N VAL A 127 23.87 -0.51 14.09
CA VAL A 127 23.89 0.11 15.44
C VAL A 127 25.24 -0.05 16.13
N ARG A 128 25.97 -1.13 15.90
CA ARG A 128 27.32 -1.31 16.48
C ARG A 128 28.29 -0.25 15.98
N GLU A 129 28.22 0.04 14.68
CA GLU A 129 28.97 1.12 14.05
C GLU A 129 28.49 2.47 14.57
N GLY A 130 27.18 2.65 14.78
CA GLY A 130 26.59 3.81 15.44
C GLY A 130 27.11 4.05 16.86
N GLU A 131 27.26 3.00 17.67
CA GLU A 131 27.84 3.06 19.03
C GLU A 131 29.31 3.46 18.99
N GLN A 132 30.09 2.95 18.03
CA GLN A 132 31.47 3.37 17.83
C GLN A 132 31.54 4.85 17.45
N VAL A 133 30.66 5.31 16.56
CA VAL A 133 30.53 6.72 16.19
C VAL A 133 30.16 7.56 17.41
N HIS A 134 29.24 7.10 18.26
CA HIS A 134 28.87 7.76 19.51
C HIS A 134 30.05 7.87 20.48
N CYS A 135 30.89 6.83 20.60
CA CYS A 135 32.11 6.89 21.39
C CYS A 135 33.07 7.97 20.88
N VAL A 136 33.16 8.16 19.55
CA VAL A 136 33.96 9.25 18.96
C VAL A 136 33.35 10.62 19.29
N VAL A 137 32.02 10.77 19.27
CA VAL A 137 31.33 12.01 19.72
C VAL A 137 31.70 12.38 21.14
N VAL A 138 31.65 11.40 22.06
CA VAL A 138 32.00 11.61 23.48
C VAL A 138 33.46 12.02 23.62
N LYS A 139 34.39 11.31 22.98
CA LYS A 139 35.83 11.64 22.99
C LYS A 139 36.15 13.03 22.42
N ARG A 140 35.31 13.54 21.50
CA ARG A 140 35.45 14.87 20.90
C ARG A 140 34.76 15.98 21.71
N GLY A 141 34.13 15.66 22.84
CA GLY A 141 33.44 16.64 23.68
C GLY A 141 32.14 17.17 23.07
N LEU A 142 31.58 16.48 22.07
CA LEU A 142 30.37 16.90 21.36
C LEU A 142 29.08 16.29 21.94
N LYS A 143 29.17 15.62 23.10
CA LYS A 143 28.04 14.96 23.78
C LYS A 143 26.87 15.91 24.12
N SER A 144 27.17 17.18 24.40
CA SER A 144 26.16 18.19 24.77
C SER A 144 25.62 18.98 23.57
N ASN A 145 26.05 18.67 22.34
CA ASN A 145 25.61 19.39 21.15
C ASN A 145 24.20 18.93 20.75
N ALA A 146 23.25 19.87 20.68
CA ALA A 146 21.85 19.53 20.40
C ALA A 146 21.65 18.79 19.07
N PHE A 147 22.32 19.21 17.99
CA PHE A 147 22.19 18.59 16.67
C PHE A 147 22.74 17.15 16.64
N VAL A 148 23.86 16.92 17.34
CA VAL A 148 24.45 15.57 17.45
C VAL A 148 23.59 14.69 18.37
N GLY A 149 23.08 15.24 19.47
CA GLY A 149 22.18 14.55 20.39
C GLY A 149 20.87 14.10 19.72
N THR A 150 20.21 14.97 18.95
CA THR A 150 19.02 14.60 18.18
C THR A 150 19.31 13.47 17.18
N ALA A 151 20.45 13.52 16.47
CA ALA A 151 20.82 12.46 15.54
C ALA A 151 21.13 11.12 16.24
N LEU A 152 21.73 11.16 17.44
CA LEU A 152 21.95 9.98 18.28
C LEU A 152 20.62 9.36 18.74
N ILE A 153 19.65 10.18 19.17
CA ILE A 153 18.32 9.70 19.55
C ILE A 153 17.68 8.94 18.39
N HIS A 154 17.70 9.51 17.17
CA HIS A 154 17.17 8.84 15.98
C HIS A 154 17.90 7.53 15.65
N MET A 155 19.22 7.48 15.79
CA MET A 155 20.01 6.28 15.53
C MET A 155 19.66 5.16 16.51
N TYR A 156 19.59 5.48 17.81
CA TYR A 156 19.21 4.50 18.83
C TYR A 156 17.73 4.13 18.76
N SER A 157 16.83 5.01 18.33
CA SER A 157 15.41 4.66 18.18
C SER A 157 15.11 3.76 16.99
N ALA A 158 16.04 3.65 16.02
CA ALA A 158 15.81 2.90 14.77
C ALA A 158 15.61 1.39 14.97
N ARG A 159 15.98 0.82 16.13
CA ARG A 159 15.74 -0.60 16.49
C ARG A 159 14.56 -0.83 17.43
N GLY A 160 13.73 0.19 17.67
CA GLY A 160 12.58 0.08 18.58
C GLY A 160 13.02 -0.16 20.03
N GLU A 161 12.36 -1.09 20.71
CA GLU A 161 12.43 -1.28 22.17
C GLU A 161 13.83 -1.55 22.73
N VAL A 162 14.72 -2.18 21.96
CA VAL A 162 16.03 -2.66 22.46
C VAL A 162 16.97 -1.52 22.89
N SER A 163 16.91 -0.38 22.21
CA SER A 163 17.85 0.73 22.39
C SER A 163 17.17 2.05 22.77
N ILE A 164 15.87 2.01 23.11
CA ILE A 164 15.15 3.19 23.59
C ILE A 164 15.73 3.76 24.89
N GLY A 165 16.27 2.90 25.75
CA GLY A 165 16.97 3.31 26.98
C GLY A 165 18.21 4.15 26.72
N ASP A 166 18.98 3.80 25.67
CA ASP A 166 20.16 4.57 25.25
C ASP A 166 19.75 5.90 24.63
N ALA A 167 18.68 5.93 23.82
CA ALA A 167 18.11 7.17 23.30
C ALA A 167 17.67 8.11 24.43
N TYR A 168 17.01 7.57 25.47
CA TYR A 168 16.58 8.33 26.64
C TYR A 168 17.78 8.85 27.45
N LYS A 169 18.84 8.05 27.58
CA LYS A 169 20.08 8.47 28.23
C LYS A 169 20.74 9.64 27.50
N VAL A 170 20.86 9.53 26.17
CA VAL A 170 21.37 10.63 25.33
C VAL A 170 20.54 11.89 25.55
N PHE A 171 19.20 11.77 25.49
CA PHE A 171 18.29 12.88 25.75
C PHE A 171 18.52 13.51 27.12
N GLY A 172 18.68 12.71 28.17
CA GLY A 172 18.99 13.17 29.52
C GLY A 172 20.29 13.98 29.61
N GLU A 173 21.35 13.53 28.94
CA GLU A 173 22.67 14.18 28.94
C GLU A 173 22.74 15.49 28.13
N MET A 174 21.73 15.81 27.30
CA MET A 174 21.67 17.07 26.56
C MET A 174 21.48 18.27 27.49
N ARG A 175 22.41 19.24 27.43
CA ARG A 175 22.36 20.49 28.22
C ARG A 175 21.17 21.37 27.81
N GLU A 176 20.94 21.50 26.51
CA GLU A 176 19.81 22.21 25.92
C GLU A 176 19.06 21.25 25.00
N LYS A 177 17.76 21.08 25.25
CA LYS A 177 16.87 20.21 24.49
C LYS A 177 16.00 21.10 23.62
N ASN A 178 16.28 21.14 22.32
CA ASN A 178 15.44 21.86 21.35
C ASN A 178 14.16 21.07 21.05
N VAL A 179 13.20 21.71 20.38
CA VAL A 179 11.92 21.08 19.99
C VAL A 179 12.16 19.76 19.22
N PHE A 180 13.14 19.73 18.31
CA PHE A 180 13.49 18.52 17.55
C PHE A 180 13.92 17.34 18.44
N ALA A 181 14.66 17.58 19.52
CA ALA A 181 15.06 16.53 20.45
C ALA A 181 13.86 15.96 21.22
N TRP A 182 12.92 16.82 21.64
CA TRP A 182 11.66 16.41 22.27
C TRP A 182 10.81 15.58 21.31
N THR A 183 10.63 16.04 20.07
CA THR A 183 9.91 15.30 19.03
C THR A 183 10.56 13.96 18.74
N ALA A 184 11.89 13.89 18.63
CA ALA A 184 12.61 12.66 18.37
C ALA A 184 12.44 11.61 19.48
N ILE A 185 12.58 12.00 20.76
CA ILE A 185 12.44 11.04 21.86
C ILE A 185 10.99 10.58 22.04
N ILE A 186 10.01 11.46 21.83
CA ILE A 186 8.58 11.11 21.92
C ILE A 186 8.19 10.19 20.77
N ALA A 187 8.61 10.51 19.53
CA ALA A 187 8.40 9.63 18.38
C ALA A 187 9.05 8.25 18.57
N ALA A 188 10.21 8.19 19.23
CA ALA A 188 10.86 6.94 19.56
C ALA A 188 10.02 6.08 20.53
N HIS A 189 9.43 6.67 21.56
CA HIS A 189 8.52 5.95 22.46
C HIS A 189 7.21 5.52 21.76
N VAL A 190 6.66 6.37 20.89
CA VAL A 190 5.48 6.02 20.06
C VAL A 190 5.78 4.81 19.17
N ALA A 191 6.93 4.80 18.49
CA ALA A 191 7.35 3.67 17.66
C ALA A 191 7.55 2.37 18.46
N CYS A 192 7.92 2.48 19.75
CA CYS A 192 8.00 1.36 20.69
C CYS A 192 6.64 1.01 21.35
N ARG A 193 5.54 1.62 20.91
CA ARG A 193 4.19 1.48 21.50
C ARG A 193 4.09 1.82 23.00
N ASP A 194 5.07 2.55 23.55
CA ASP A 194 5.05 3.04 24.93
C ASP A 194 4.38 4.42 25.01
N MET A 195 3.06 4.42 24.83
CA MET A 195 2.25 5.64 24.87
C MET A 195 2.25 6.31 26.25
N ALA A 196 2.51 5.56 27.33
CA ALA A 196 2.56 6.10 28.68
C ALA A 196 3.79 7.02 28.86
N SER A 197 4.98 6.58 28.44
CA SER A 197 6.18 7.44 28.48
C SER A 197 6.11 8.57 27.47
N ALA A 198 5.60 8.31 26.25
CA ALA A 198 5.39 9.35 25.24
C ALA A 198 4.50 10.48 25.78
N ARG A 199 3.39 10.14 26.45
CA ARG A 199 2.49 11.11 27.09
C ARG A 199 3.18 11.92 28.18
N ARG A 200 3.91 11.26 29.09
CA ARG A 200 4.65 11.95 30.16
C ARG A 200 5.68 12.93 29.60
N LEU A 201 6.44 12.51 28.59
CA LEU A 201 7.44 13.37 27.93
C LEU A 201 6.78 14.54 27.20
N PHE A 202 5.65 14.31 26.55
CA PHE A 202 4.86 15.36 25.92
C PHE A 202 4.36 16.38 26.95
N ASP A 203 3.91 15.94 28.12
CA ASP A 203 3.49 16.83 29.21
C ASP A 203 4.66 17.65 29.78
N LEU A 204 5.87 17.10 29.80
CA LEU A 204 7.08 17.79 30.25
C LEU A 204 7.70 18.72 29.19
N ALA A 205 7.32 18.59 27.92
CA ALA A 205 7.87 19.41 26.84
C ALA A 205 7.52 20.90 27.06
N PRO A 206 8.51 21.81 27.11
CA PRO A 206 8.29 23.22 27.39
C PRO A 206 7.57 23.95 26.25
N GLU A 207 7.88 23.56 25.01
CA GLU A 207 7.25 24.05 23.79
C GLU A 207 6.72 22.85 23.00
N ARG A 208 5.51 22.98 22.45
CA ARG A 208 4.83 21.92 21.70
C ARG A 208 4.37 22.48 20.36
N ASP A 209 5.18 22.27 19.34
CA ASP A 209 4.83 22.63 17.97
C ASP A 209 3.83 21.63 17.37
N VAL A 210 3.19 22.01 16.27
CA VAL A 210 2.14 21.20 15.62
C VAL A 210 2.67 19.80 15.26
N VAL A 211 3.96 19.69 14.90
CA VAL A 211 4.61 18.40 14.61
C VAL A 211 4.58 17.49 15.83
N LEU A 212 4.96 17.98 17.01
CA LEU A 212 4.96 17.17 18.23
C LEU A 212 3.55 16.74 18.64
N TRP A 213 2.55 17.61 18.49
CA TRP A 213 1.14 17.25 18.72
C TRP A 213 0.69 16.11 17.79
N ASN A 214 1.03 16.20 16.50
CA ASN A 214 0.68 15.18 15.52
C ASN A 214 1.37 13.83 15.80
N VAL A 215 2.63 13.83 16.24
CA VAL A 215 3.33 12.59 16.62
C VAL A 215 2.58 11.82 17.72
N VAL A 216 2.12 12.50 18.76
CA VAL A 216 1.41 11.84 19.87
C VAL A 216 -0.01 11.43 19.47
N VAL A 217 -0.71 12.23 18.66
CA VAL A 217 -2.02 11.85 18.11
C VAL A 217 -1.91 10.62 17.22
N SER A 218 -0.95 10.57 16.30
CA SER A 218 -0.68 9.38 15.49
C SER A 218 -0.37 8.16 16.36
N GLY A 219 0.40 8.32 17.42
CA GLY A 219 0.68 7.23 18.35
C GLY A 219 -0.57 6.66 19.04
N TYR A 220 -1.51 7.52 19.45
CA TYR A 220 -2.78 7.05 20.01
C TYR A 220 -3.64 6.35 18.95
N ILE A 221 -3.68 6.86 17.72
CA ILE A 221 -4.37 6.23 16.59
C ILE A 221 -3.81 4.83 16.31
N GLU A 222 -2.49 4.68 16.23
CA GLU A 222 -1.81 3.40 16.00
C GLU A 222 -2.02 2.39 17.14
N SER A 223 -2.24 2.89 18.36
CA SER A 223 -2.62 2.06 19.52
C SER A 223 -4.11 1.70 19.58
N GLY A 224 -4.94 2.28 18.69
CA GLY A 224 -6.39 2.08 18.65
C GLY A 224 -7.19 2.93 19.64
N ASP A 225 -6.55 3.79 20.45
CA ASP A 225 -7.22 4.67 21.41
C ASP A 225 -7.66 5.99 20.75
N MET A 226 -8.77 5.91 20.01
CA MET A 226 -9.34 7.07 19.31
C MET A 226 -9.89 8.14 20.27
N VAL A 227 -10.28 7.75 21.49
CA VAL A 227 -10.79 8.68 22.50
C VAL A 227 -9.67 9.59 22.99
N ALA A 228 -8.52 9.03 23.34
CA ALA A 228 -7.34 9.81 23.72
C ALA A 228 -6.80 10.64 22.55
N ALA A 229 -6.78 10.07 21.34
CA ALA A 229 -6.38 10.79 20.13
C ALA A 229 -7.25 12.04 19.89
N ARG A 230 -8.58 11.89 19.95
CA ARG A 230 -9.53 12.99 19.79
C ARG A 230 -9.41 14.03 20.89
N ALA A 231 -9.34 13.59 22.15
CA ALA A 231 -9.18 14.50 23.29
C ALA A 231 -7.90 15.33 23.19
N LEU A 232 -6.82 14.76 22.63
CA LEU A 232 -5.58 15.48 22.42
C LEU A 232 -5.67 16.44 21.23
N PHE A 233 -6.28 16.00 20.13
CA PHE A 233 -6.56 16.84 18.96
C PHE A 233 -7.42 18.07 19.31
N ASP A 234 -8.43 17.90 20.17
CA ASP A 234 -9.31 19.00 20.62
C ASP A 234 -8.58 20.01 21.54
N LYS A 235 -7.45 19.62 22.15
CA LYS A 235 -6.59 20.52 22.94
C LYS A 235 -5.51 21.24 22.14
N MET A 236 -5.32 20.90 20.86
CA MET A 236 -4.31 21.56 20.01
C MET A 236 -4.61 23.06 19.86
N PRO A 237 -3.66 23.96 20.19
CA PRO A 237 -3.87 25.40 20.06
C PRO A 237 -4.08 25.84 18.60
N ASN A 238 -3.24 25.32 17.71
CA ASN A 238 -3.27 25.59 16.27
C ASN A 238 -3.31 24.24 15.53
N ARG A 239 -4.29 24.07 14.65
CA ARG A 239 -4.45 22.87 13.82
C ARG A 239 -4.19 23.25 12.37
N ASP A 240 -3.22 22.59 11.76
CA ASP A 240 -3.03 22.67 10.31
C ASP A 240 -3.84 21.57 9.60
N VAL A 241 -3.88 21.63 8.27
CA VAL A 241 -4.59 20.63 7.45
C VAL A 241 -4.04 19.21 7.69
N MET A 242 -2.75 19.07 8.02
CA MET A 242 -2.13 17.78 8.35
C MET A 242 -2.69 17.20 9.66
N SER A 243 -2.91 18.03 10.67
CA SER A 243 -3.51 17.63 11.95
C SER A 243 -4.90 17.05 11.73
N TRP A 244 -5.74 17.72 10.92
CA TRP A 244 -7.06 17.24 10.54
C TRP A 244 -7.01 15.95 9.73
N ASN A 245 -6.13 15.86 8.73
CA ASN A 245 -5.99 14.65 7.91
C ASN A 245 -5.50 13.44 8.72
N THR A 246 -4.67 13.66 9.74
CA THR A 246 -4.15 12.61 10.63
C THR A 246 -5.29 11.95 11.40
N ILE A 247 -6.14 12.74 12.07
CA ILE A 247 -7.26 12.19 12.84
C ILE A 247 -8.37 11.63 11.92
N LEU A 248 -8.57 12.21 10.73
CA LEU A 248 -9.49 11.69 9.71
C LEU A 248 -9.10 10.29 9.27
N ASN A 249 -7.83 10.07 8.89
CA ASN A 249 -7.34 8.75 8.53
C ASN A 249 -7.37 7.79 9.73
N GLY A 250 -7.17 8.28 10.95
CA GLY A 250 -7.29 7.48 12.17
C GLY A 250 -8.68 6.87 12.36
N TYR A 251 -9.73 7.68 12.27
CA TYR A 251 -11.11 7.19 12.32
C TYR A 251 -11.42 6.24 11.15
N ALA A 252 -10.92 6.55 9.95
CA ALA A 252 -11.09 5.69 8.77
C ALA A 252 -10.40 4.32 8.93
N CYS A 253 -9.22 4.24 9.55
CA CYS A 253 -8.51 2.98 9.86
C CYS A 253 -9.25 2.15 10.92
N ASN A 254 -9.91 2.79 11.89
CA ASN A 254 -10.60 2.10 12.99
C ASN A 254 -12.08 1.79 12.70
N GLY A 255 -12.55 2.06 11.47
CA GLY A 255 -13.91 1.75 11.03
C GLY A 255 -15.01 2.64 11.62
N GLU A 256 -14.65 3.78 12.21
CA GLU A 256 -15.60 4.73 12.77
C GLU A 256 -16.13 5.69 11.69
N VAL A 257 -17.00 5.17 10.80
CA VAL A 257 -17.48 5.90 9.61
C VAL A 257 -18.09 7.26 9.96
N LYS A 258 -19.07 7.27 10.86
CA LYS A 258 -19.76 8.51 11.27
C LYS A 258 -18.82 9.55 11.86
N SER A 259 -17.76 9.11 12.55
CA SER A 259 -16.79 9.99 13.19
C SER A 259 -15.92 10.71 12.15
N PHE A 260 -15.44 10.01 11.11
CA PHE A 260 -14.62 10.65 10.08
C PHE A 260 -15.45 11.51 9.11
N GLU A 261 -16.70 11.15 8.83
CA GLU A 261 -17.63 12.00 8.06
C GLU A 261 -17.85 13.35 8.74
N LYS A 262 -18.26 13.31 10.02
CA LYS A 262 -18.48 14.50 10.82
C LYS A 262 -17.21 15.37 10.90
N LEU A 263 -16.06 14.72 11.10
CA LEU A 263 -14.78 15.42 11.17
C LEU A 263 -14.44 16.10 9.84
N PHE A 264 -14.68 15.43 8.70
CA PHE A 264 -14.46 16.01 7.37
C PHE A 264 -15.32 17.26 7.15
N ASP A 265 -16.56 17.24 7.62
CA ASP A 265 -17.47 18.40 7.55
C ASP A 265 -17.03 19.56 8.46
N GLU A 266 -16.38 19.26 9.60
CA GLU A 266 -15.78 20.25 10.51
C GLU A 266 -14.49 20.92 9.97
N MET A 267 -13.85 20.34 8.94
CA MET A 267 -12.57 20.87 8.42
C MET A 267 -12.73 22.27 7.80
N PRO A 268 -11.97 23.29 8.27
CA PRO A 268 -12.03 24.64 7.71
C PRO A 268 -11.53 24.72 6.27
N GLU A 269 -10.40 24.04 6.01
CA GLU A 269 -9.76 23.96 4.70
C GLU A 269 -9.60 22.49 4.31
N ARG A 270 -9.87 22.17 3.05
CA ARG A 270 -9.81 20.81 2.51
C ARG A 270 -8.90 20.81 1.29
N ASN A 271 -7.88 19.97 1.31
CA ASN A 271 -7.02 19.75 0.15
C ASN A 271 -7.22 18.34 -0.42
N VAL A 272 -6.46 18.00 -1.46
CA VAL A 272 -6.52 16.67 -2.10
C VAL A 272 -6.32 15.53 -1.09
N TYR A 273 -5.49 15.72 -0.06
CA TYR A 273 -5.26 14.72 0.97
C TYR A 273 -6.47 14.52 1.89
N SER A 274 -7.22 15.58 2.20
CA SER A 274 -8.47 15.50 2.96
C SER A 274 -9.50 14.66 2.20
N TRP A 275 -9.69 14.94 0.91
CA TRP A 275 -10.58 14.18 0.04
C TRP A 275 -10.14 12.72 -0.13
N ASN A 276 -8.83 12.48 -0.28
CA ASN A 276 -8.27 11.14 -0.35
C ASN A 276 -8.49 10.36 0.94
N GLY A 277 -8.37 11.01 2.11
CA GLY A 277 -8.68 10.41 3.40
C GLY A 277 -10.14 9.98 3.50
N LEU A 278 -11.07 10.83 3.05
CA LEU A 278 -12.50 10.53 3.02
C LEU A 278 -12.83 9.37 2.05
N ILE A 279 -12.47 9.51 0.78
CA ILE A 279 -12.77 8.52 -0.28
C ILE A 279 -12.08 7.19 0.03
N GLY A 280 -10.80 7.21 0.39
CA GLY A 280 -10.06 6.01 0.78
C GLY A 280 -10.62 5.37 2.05
N GLY A 281 -11.10 6.17 3.00
CA GLY A 281 -11.78 5.70 4.21
C GLY A 281 -13.06 4.94 3.92
N TYR A 282 -13.90 5.45 3.01
CA TYR A 282 -15.09 4.73 2.55
C TYR A 282 -14.76 3.41 1.84
N VAL A 283 -13.79 3.43 0.91
CA VAL A 283 -13.36 2.21 0.19
C VAL A 283 -12.84 1.14 1.15
N ARG A 284 -12.04 1.52 2.15
CA ARG A 284 -11.52 0.61 3.18
C ARG A 284 -12.63 -0.04 4.00
N ASN A 285 -13.69 0.71 4.31
CA ASN A 285 -14.81 0.26 5.12
C ASN A 285 -15.94 -0.40 4.30
N GLY A 286 -15.72 -0.65 3.01
CA GLY A 286 -16.67 -1.35 2.15
C GLY A 286 -17.83 -0.49 1.63
N LEU A 287 -17.78 0.82 1.87
CA LEU A 287 -18.81 1.80 1.52
C LEU A 287 -18.52 2.43 0.15
N PHE A 288 -18.61 1.63 -0.92
CA PHE A 288 -18.15 2.06 -2.25
C PHE A 288 -19.04 3.14 -2.87
N ASN A 289 -20.35 3.13 -2.60
CA ASN A 289 -21.26 4.14 -3.15
C ASN A 289 -20.93 5.52 -2.59
N GLU A 290 -20.71 5.61 -1.28
CA GLU A 290 -20.32 6.81 -0.57
C GLU A 290 -18.96 7.36 -1.05
N ALA A 291 -18.03 6.45 -1.41
CA ALA A 291 -16.78 6.82 -2.05
C ALA A 291 -17.00 7.51 -3.41
N LEU A 292 -17.88 6.96 -4.26
CA LEU A 292 -18.22 7.54 -5.56
C LEU A 292 -18.97 8.87 -5.43
N GLU A 293 -19.91 8.97 -4.49
CA GLU A 293 -20.64 10.21 -4.18
C GLU A 293 -19.68 11.30 -3.67
N SER A 294 -18.74 10.94 -2.80
CA SER A 294 -17.72 11.86 -2.32
C SER A 294 -16.79 12.34 -3.43
N PHE A 295 -16.45 11.48 -4.38
CA PHE A 295 -15.70 11.87 -5.56
C PHE A 295 -16.49 12.81 -6.47
N LYS A 296 -17.78 12.53 -6.72
CA LYS A 296 -18.66 13.48 -7.43
C LYS A 296 -18.72 14.83 -6.70
N ARG A 297 -18.83 14.82 -5.37
CA ARG A 297 -18.81 16.04 -4.54
C ARG A 297 -17.49 16.81 -4.69
N MET A 298 -16.35 16.12 -4.67
CA MET A 298 -15.02 16.71 -4.91
C MET A 298 -14.95 17.45 -6.25
N LEU A 299 -15.53 16.87 -7.31
CA LEU A 299 -15.52 17.43 -8.66
C LEU A 299 -16.53 18.57 -8.86
N MET A 300 -17.65 18.53 -8.13
CA MET A 300 -18.76 19.48 -8.26
C MET A 300 -18.60 20.72 -7.38
N LEU A 301 -17.68 20.70 -6.42
CA LEU A 301 -17.52 21.83 -5.51
C LEU A 301 -17.11 23.10 -6.28
N PRO A 302 -17.90 24.18 -6.17
CA PRO A 302 -17.52 25.45 -6.75
C PRO A 302 -16.26 25.99 -6.06
N LYS A 303 -15.54 26.84 -6.80
CA LYS A 303 -14.46 27.69 -6.31
C LYS A 303 -14.75 28.14 -4.87
N GLN A 304 -13.98 27.67 -3.89
CA GLN A 304 -14.04 28.26 -2.56
C GLN A 304 -13.48 29.69 -2.68
N GLU A 305 -14.34 30.68 -2.45
CA GLU A 305 -13.92 32.07 -2.26
C GLU A 305 -13.10 32.14 -0.96
N GLY A 306 -11.78 32.01 -1.08
CA GLY A 306 -10.82 32.26 -0.02
C GLY A 306 -9.84 33.35 -0.46
N GLU A 307 -9.33 34.12 0.51
CA GLU A 307 -8.41 35.25 0.31
C GLU A 307 -7.05 34.89 -0.34
N GLY A 308 -6.85 33.64 -0.77
CA GLY A 308 -5.65 33.10 -1.40
C GLY A 308 -5.80 32.61 -2.86
N GLY A 309 -6.93 32.89 -3.51
CA GLY A 309 -7.20 32.48 -4.91
C GLY A 309 -7.98 31.16 -5.03
N ASP A 310 -8.68 30.99 -6.17
CA ASP A 310 -9.51 29.82 -6.49
C ASP A 310 -8.69 28.51 -6.42
N VAL A 311 -8.71 27.78 -5.29
CA VAL A 311 -8.06 26.46 -5.20
C VAL A 311 -9.05 25.40 -5.68
N VAL A 312 -9.01 25.08 -6.97
CA VAL A 312 -9.64 23.87 -7.51
C VAL A 312 -8.88 22.65 -6.98
N VAL A 313 -9.55 21.78 -6.24
CA VAL A 313 -8.94 20.53 -5.77
C VAL A 313 -9.02 19.50 -6.89
N ILE A 314 -7.91 19.35 -7.62
CA ILE A 314 -7.80 18.37 -8.69
C ILE A 314 -7.51 16.98 -8.07
N PRO A 315 -8.27 15.93 -8.43
CA PRO A 315 -7.96 14.55 -8.06
C PRO A 315 -6.55 14.16 -8.47
N ASN A 316 -5.84 13.45 -7.58
CA ASN A 316 -4.56 12.85 -7.94
C ASN A 316 -4.72 11.37 -8.31
N ASP A 317 -3.60 10.73 -8.68
CA ASP A 317 -3.53 9.30 -8.99
C ASP A 317 -4.11 8.44 -7.86
N TYR A 318 -3.82 8.76 -6.59
CA TYR A 318 -4.41 8.07 -5.45
C TYR A 318 -5.94 8.18 -5.42
N THR A 319 -6.50 9.38 -5.67
CA THR A 319 -7.95 9.57 -5.76
C THR A 319 -8.55 8.67 -6.84
N VAL A 320 -7.96 8.70 -8.05
CA VAL A 320 -8.45 7.94 -9.21
C VAL A 320 -8.39 6.43 -8.93
N VAL A 321 -7.29 5.93 -8.36
CA VAL A 321 -7.15 4.52 -7.98
C VAL A 321 -8.20 4.09 -6.96
N ALA A 322 -8.46 4.91 -5.93
CA ALA A 322 -9.48 4.60 -4.93
C ALA A 322 -10.89 4.53 -5.54
N VAL A 323 -11.22 5.47 -6.43
CA VAL A 323 -12.51 5.51 -7.14
C VAL A 323 -12.66 4.33 -8.10
N LEU A 324 -11.61 3.98 -8.86
CA LEU A 324 -11.62 2.81 -9.74
C LEU A 324 -11.77 1.51 -8.94
N SER A 325 -11.15 1.41 -7.76
CA SER A 325 -11.33 0.28 -6.84
C SER A 325 -12.79 0.19 -6.34
N ALA A 326 -13.42 1.33 -6.03
CA ALA A 326 -14.85 1.37 -5.69
C ALA A 326 -15.72 0.88 -6.86
N CYS A 327 -15.46 1.37 -8.09
CA CYS A 327 -16.16 0.91 -9.30
C CYS A 327 -15.99 -0.60 -9.53
N SER A 328 -14.77 -1.11 -9.37
CA SER A 328 -14.41 -2.52 -9.49
C SER A 328 -15.22 -3.40 -8.53
N ARG A 329 -15.34 -2.99 -7.26
CA ARG A 329 -16.08 -3.72 -6.22
C ARG A 329 -17.61 -3.63 -6.36
N LEU A 330 -18.12 -2.56 -6.97
CA LEU A 330 -19.55 -2.39 -7.27
C LEU A 330 -19.98 -3.01 -8.61
N GLY A 331 -19.04 -3.40 -9.48
CA GLY A 331 -19.35 -3.69 -10.88
C GLY A 331 -19.82 -2.46 -11.66
N GLY A 332 -19.42 -1.26 -11.22
CA GLY A 332 -19.85 0.04 -11.76
C GLY A 332 -19.16 0.40 -13.09
N LEU A 333 -19.39 -0.38 -14.15
CA LEU A 333 -18.70 -0.27 -15.43
C LEU A 333 -18.80 1.12 -16.07
N GLU A 334 -20.00 1.73 -16.08
CA GLU A 334 -20.20 3.03 -16.74
C GLU A 334 -19.46 4.16 -16.02
N MET A 335 -19.49 4.16 -14.68
CA MET A 335 -18.68 5.09 -13.89
C MET A 335 -17.19 4.83 -14.10
N GLY A 336 -16.75 3.57 -14.12
CA GLY A 336 -15.37 3.20 -14.42
C GLY A 336 -14.87 3.69 -15.77
N LYS A 337 -15.68 3.57 -16.84
CA LYS A 337 -15.39 4.12 -18.18
C LYS A 337 -15.27 5.64 -18.13
N TRP A 338 -16.18 6.32 -17.43
CA TRP A 338 -16.12 7.77 -17.28
C TRP A 338 -14.85 8.22 -16.55
N VAL A 339 -14.50 7.54 -15.44
CA VAL A 339 -13.28 7.81 -14.67
C VAL A 339 -12.03 7.54 -15.50
N HIS A 340 -12.03 6.52 -16.36
CA HIS A 340 -10.92 6.26 -17.29
C HIS A 340 -10.67 7.47 -18.22
N VAL A 341 -11.71 7.95 -18.92
CA VAL A 341 -11.62 9.11 -19.81
C VAL A 341 -11.21 10.36 -19.03
N TYR A 342 -11.77 10.55 -17.83
CA TYR A 342 -11.42 11.66 -16.95
C TYR A 342 -9.93 11.61 -16.54
N ALA A 343 -9.42 10.45 -16.14
CA ALA A 343 -8.03 10.26 -15.75
C ALA A 343 -7.05 10.58 -16.89
N GLU A 344 -7.38 10.17 -18.12
CA GLU A 344 -6.61 10.56 -19.31
C GLU A 344 -6.63 12.08 -19.53
N SER A 345 -7.79 12.73 -19.34
CA SER A 345 -7.93 14.18 -19.53
C SER A 345 -7.12 15.03 -18.55
N ILE A 346 -6.85 14.51 -17.34
CA ILE A 346 -6.02 15.18 -16.32
C ILE A 346 -4.55 14.72 -16.34
N GLY A 347 -4.14 13.96 -17.37
CA GLY A 347 -2.74 13.62 -17.61
C GLY A 347 -2.26 12.30 -16.98
N TYR A 348 -3.15 11.42 -16.53
CA TYR A 348 -2.78 10.09 -16.02
C TYR A 348 -2.74 8.99 -17.08
N LYS A 349 -2.74 9.39 -18.37
CA LYS A 349 -2.51 8.47 -19.49
C LYS A 349 -1.14 7.80 -19.35
N GLY A 350 -1.11 6.47 -19.29
CA GLY A 350 0.13 5.70 -19.10
C GLY A 350 0.68 5.70 -17.67
N ASN A 351 -0.02 6.28 -16.69
CA ASN A 351 0.37 6.17 -15.29
C ASN A 351 0.17 4.72 -14.82
N LEU A 352 1.23 4.11 -14.27
CA LEU A 352 1.25 2.70 -13.89
C LEU A 352 0.21 2.35 -12.79
N PHE A 353 0.08 3.19 -11.76
CA PHE A 353 -0.86 2.95 -10.66
C PHE A 353 -2.32 3.01 -11.14
N VAL A 354 -2.65 4.04 -11.93
CA VAL A 354 -3.97 4.19 -12.53
C VAL A 354 -4.25 3.06 -13.54
N GLY A 355 -3.25 2.70 -14.35
CA GLY A 355 -3.34 1.58 -15.29
C GLY A 355 -3.66 0.25 -14.62
N ASN A 356 -2.96 -0.09 -13.53
CA ASN A 356 -3.24 -1.30 -12.74
C ASN A 356 -4.66 -1.30 -12.18
N ALA A 357 -5.14 -0.16 -11.67
CA ALA A 357 -6.52 -0.04 -11.17
C ALA A 357 -7.57 -0.13 -12.29
N LEU A 358 -7.28 0.38 -13.49
CA LEU A 358 -8.14 0.26 -14.67
C LEU A 358 -8.25 -1.18 -15.16
N ILE A 359 -7.13 -1.92 -15.20
CA ILE A 359 -7.11 -3.35 -15.56
C ILE A 359 -7.99 -4.14 -14.58
N ASP A 360 -7.80 -3.94 -13.27
CA ASP A 360 -8.62 -4.60 -12.23
C ASP A 360 -10.11 -4.26 -12.38
N MET A 361 -10.43 -2.98 -12.57
CA MET A 361 -11.80 -2.51 -12.73
C MET A 361 -12.48 -3.11 -13.95
N TYR A 362 -11.85 -3.06 -15.13
CA TYR A 362 -12.42 -3.64 -16.35
C TYR A 362 -12.56 -5.17 -16.26
N ALA A 363 -11.55 -5.85 -15.72
CA ALA A 363 -11.60 -7.30 -15.53
C ALA A 363 -12.77 -7.69 -14.61
N LYS A 364 -12.92 -7.07 -13.43
CA LYS A 364 -14.01 -7.39 -12.49
C LYS A 364 -15.39 -6.93 -12.96
N CYS A 365 -15.47 -5.89 -13.78
CA CYS A 365 -16.72 -5.48 -14.43
C CYS A 365 -17.11 -6.35 -15.63
N GLY A 366 -16.32 -7.37 -15.96
CA GLY A 366 -16.66 -8.34 -17.01
C GLY A 366 -16.27 -7.93 -18.43
N VAL A 367 -15.37 -6.96 -18.61
CA VAL A 367 -14.91 -6.48 -19.92
C VAL A 367 -13.41 -6.70 -20.05
N ILE A 368 -13.00 -7.98 -20.13
CA ILE A 368 -11.61 -8.39 -20.12
C ILE A 368 -10.80 -7.86 -21.32
N GLU A 369 -11.46 -7.63 -22.46
CA GLU A 369 -10.83 -7.08 -23.67
C GLU A 369 -10.31 -5.66 -23.42
N LYS A 370 -11.08 -4.82 -22.71
CA LYS A 370 -10.63 -3.48 -22.34
C LYS A 370 -9.50 -3.51 -21.31
N ALA A 371 -9.48 -4.51 -20.43
CA ALA A 371 -8.37 -4.69 -19.51
C ALA A 371 -7.08 -5.04 -20.27
N LEU A 372 -7.18 -5.89 -21.31
CA LEU A 372 -6.06 -6.18 -22.22
C LEU A 372 -5.62 -4.95 -23.02
N ASP A 373 -6.55 -4.11 -23.48
CA ASP A 373 -6.21 -2.87 -24.18
C ASP A 373 -5.37 -1.94 -23.30
N VAL A 374 -5.81 -1.72 -22.04
CA VAL A 374 -5.06 -0.91 -21.06
C VAL A 374 -3.70 -1.54 -20.76
N PHE A 375 -3.64 -2.86 -20.56
CA PHE A 375 -2.39 -3.59 -20.34
C PHE A 375 -1.40 -3.38 -21.49
N ASN A 376 -1.86 -3.50 -22.75
CA ASN A 376 -1.03 -3.32 -23.93
C ASN A 376 -0.55 -1.87 -24.10
N TRP A 377 -1.33 -0.91 -23.61
CA TRP A 377 -1.00 0.52 -23.65
C TRP A 377 0.06 0.97 -22.64
N LEU A 378 0.32 0.19 -21.58
CA LEU A 378 1.37 0.53 -20.60
C LEU A 378 2.76 0.19 -21.16
N ASP A 379 3.60 1.21 -21.36
CA ASP A 379 4.98 1.03 -21.86
C ASP A 379 5.85 0.24 -20.88
N VAL A 380 5.66 0.48 -19.58
CA VAL A 380 6.34 -0.22 -18.48
C VAL A 380 5.29 -1.01 -17.71
N LYS A 381 5.57 -2.28 -17.44
CA LYS A 381 4.69 -3.19 -16.70
C LYS A 381 5.47 -3.72 -15.52
N ASP A 382 4.95 -3.53 -14.32
CA ASP A 382 5.51 -4.13 -13.12
C ASP A 382 4.85 -5.48 -12.82
N ILE A 383 5.35 -6.17 -11.80
CA ILE A 383 4.77 -7.43 -11.33
C ILE A 383 3.27 -7.31 -11.00
N ILE A 384 2.82 -6.15 -10.51
CA ILE A 384 1.40 -5.91 -10.20
C ILE A 384 0.59 -5.86 -11.50
N THR A 385 1.08 -5.20 -12.55
CA THR A 385 0.44 -5.16 -13.87
C THR A 385 0.23 -6.55 -14.44
N TRP A 386 1.27 -7.39 -14.44
CA TRP A 386 1.20 -8.78 -14.92
C TRP A 386 0.24 -9.63 -14.08
N ASN A 387 0.36 -9.56 -12.75
CA ASN A 387 -0.50 -10.31 -11.84
C ASN A 387 -1.98 -9.93 -12.00
N THR A 388 -2.27 -8.64 -12.17
CA THR A 388 -3.65 -8.15 -12.31
C THR A 388 -4.32 -8.70 -13.57
N ILE A 389 -3.64 -8.66 -14.72
CA ILE A 389 -4.21 -9.17 -15.97
C ILE A 389 -4.29 -10.70 -16.00
N ILE A 390 -3.28 -11.41 -15.47
CA ILE A 390 -3.28 -12.88 -15.39
C ILE A 390 -4.45 -13.36 -14.53
N ASN A 391 -4.66 -12.75 -13.36
CA ASN A 391 -5.81 -13.04 -12.50
C ASN A 391 -7.14 -12.71 -13.20
N GLY A 392 -7.21 -11.57 -13.89
CA GLY A 392 -8.39 -11.20 -14.68
C GLY A 392 -8.75 -12.27 -15.70
N LEU A 393 -7.79 -12.71 -16.52
CA LEU A 393 -8.00 -13.77 -17.51
C LEU A 393 -8.39 -15.11 -16.87
N ALA A 394 -7.78 -15.47 -15.74
CA ALA A 394 -8.11 -16.69 -15.01
C ALA A 394 -9.58 -16.71 -14.59
N ILE A 395 -10.09 -15.63 -13.99
CA ILE A 395 -11.49 -15.50 -13.54
C ILE A 395 -12.47 -15.61 -14.70
N HIS A 396 -12.09 -15.11 -15.88
CA HIS A 396 -12.91 -15.19 -17.10
C HIS A 396 -12.77 -16.51 -17.87
N GLY A 397 -11.97 -17.47 -17.36
CA GLY A 397 -11.77 -18.77 -18.00
C GLY A 397 -10.82 -18.75 -19.21
N HIS A 398 -10.13 -17.64 -19.47
CA HIS A 398 -9.13 -17.50 -20.53
C HIS A 398 -7.76 -18.07 -20.10
N ALA A 399 -7.72 -19.34 -19.69
CA ALA A 399 -6.50 -19.92 -19.12
C ALA A 399 -5.33 -19.98 -20.11
N ALA A 400 -5.60 -20.20 -21.39
CA ALA A 400 -4.57 -20.21 -22.43
C ALA A 400 -3.88 -18.84 -22.54
N ASP A 401 -4.66 -17.76 -22.50
CA ASP A 401 -4.13 -16.40 -22.55
C ASP A 401 -3.38 -16.05 -21.26
N ALA A 402 -3.87 -16.49 -20.10
CA ALA A 402 -3.20 -16.32 -18.81
C ALA A 402 -1.82 -17.00 -18.78
N LEU A 403 -1.74 -18.25 -19.27
CA LEU A 403 -0.48 -18.99 -19.39
C LEU A 403 0.46 -18.37 -20.43
N SER A 404 -0.08 -17.84 -21.53
CA SER A 404 0.70 -17.09 -22.52
C SER A 404 1.31 -15.82 -21.92
N LEU A 405 0.54 -15.04 -21.16
CA LEU A 405 1.04 -13.85 -20.48
C LEU A 405 2.06 -14.19 -19.39
N PHE A 406 1.93 -15.34 -18.73
CA PHE A 406 2.95 -15.82 -17.78
C PHE A 406 4.31 -16.08 -18.45
N GLU A 407 4.32 -16.71 -19.63
CA GLU A 407 5.55 -16.89 -20.39
C GLU A 407 6.11 -15.56 -20.93
N GLN A 408 5.24 -14.61 -21.29
CA GLN A 408 5.66 -13.26 -21.66
C GLN A 408 6.27 -12.50 -20.47
N MET A 409 5.69 -12.61 -19.28
CA MET A 409 6.24 -12.04 -18.04
C MET A 409 7.66 -12.56 -17.78
N LYS A 410 7.86 -13.89 -17.92
CA LYS A 410 9.18 -14.52 -17.78
C LYS A 410 10.18 -14.03 -18.83
N SER A 411 9.75 -13.89 -20.09
CA SER A 411 10.63 -13.40 -21.17
C SER A 411 10.97 -11.92 -21.04
N ALA A 412 10.11 -11.12 -20.39
CA ALA A 412 10.37 -9.74 -20.00
C ALA A 412 11.35 -9.59 -18.82
N GLY A 413 11.76 -10.69 -18.19
CA GLY A 413 12.69 -10.69 -17.05
C GLY A 413 12.05 -10.39 -15.69
N GLU A 414 10.72 -10.29 -15.64
CA GLU A 414 9.97 -10.14 -14.40
C GLU A 414 9.91 -11.48 -13.66
N LYS A 415 10.19 -11.46 -12.35
CA LYS A 415 10.19 -12.67 -11.52
C LYS A 415 8.79 -12.93 -10.99
N PRO A 416 8.17 -14.09 -11.28
CA PRO A 416 6.93 -14.51 -10.64
C PRO A 416 7.00 -14.47 -9.12
N ASP A 417 5.90 -14.08 -8.49
CA ASP A 417 5.70 -14.14 -7.03
C ASP A 417 4.53 -15.06 -6.67
N GLY A 418 4.20 -15.15 -5.38
CA GLY A 418 3.08 -15.98 -4.93
C GLY A 418 1.74 -15.54 -5.56
N VAL A 419 1.53 -14.25 -5.77
CA VAL A 419 0.29 -13.75 -6.39
C VAL A 419 0.21 -14.18 -7.86
N THR A 420 1.34 -14.22 -8.58
CA THR A 420 1.39 -14.79 -9.94
C THR A 420 0.90 -16.23 -9.94
N PHE A 421 1.40 -17.07 -9.03
CA PHE A 421 1.03 -18.48 -8.97
C PHE A 421 -0.41 -18.71 -8.55
N VAL A 422 -1.00 -17.88 -7.68
CA VAL A 422 -2.44 -17.90 -7.42
C VAL A 422 -3.24 -17.72 -8.71
N GLY A 423 -2.84 -16.78 -9.57
CA GLY A 423 -3.50 -16.56 -10.87
C GLY A 423 -3.37 -17.74 -11.82
N ILE A 424 -2.18 -18.34 -11.93
CA ILE A 424 -1.94 -19.51 -12.78
C ILE A 424 -2.71 -20.74 -12.28
N LEU A 425 -2.69 -21.00 -10.98
CA LEU A 425 -3.44 -22.13 -10.41
C LEU A 425 -4.96 -21.92 -10.53
N SER A 426 -5.44 -20.68 -10.41
CA SER A 426 -6.84 -20.34 -10.68
C SER A 426 -7.20 -20.57 -12.15
N ALA A 427 -6.32 -20.20 -13.09
CA ALA A 427 -6.52 -20.49 -14.51
C ALA A 427 -6.60 -22.00 -14.79
N CYS A 428 -5.72 -22.81 -14.16
CA CYS A 428 -5.80 -24.26 -14.22
C CYS A 428 -7.13 -24.78 -13.63
N THR A 429 -7.60 -24.20 -12.53
CA THR A 429 -8.85 -24.56 -11.85
C THR A 429 -10.06 -24.38 -12.75
N HIS A 430 -10.19 -23.23 -13.40
CA HIS A 430 -11.33 -22.93 -14.28
C HIS A 430 -11.39 -23.81 -15.54
N MET A 431 -10.24 -24.34 -16.00
CA MET A 431 -10.15 -25.22 -17.16
C MET A 431 -9.97 -26.70 -16.81
N GLY A 432 -9.95 -27.07 -15.53
CA GLY A 432 -9.75 -28.44 -15.07
C GLY A 432 -8.39 -29.05 -15.44
N LEU A 433 -7.36 -28.23 -15.61
CA LEU A 433 -6.00 -28.67 -15.99
C LEU A 433 -5.24 -29.23 -14.77
N VAL A 434 -5.69 -30.35 -14.21
CA VAL A 434 -5.16 -30.92 -12.96
C VAL A 434 -3.64 -31.13 -13.02
N ARG A 435 -3.15 -31.74 -14.09
CA ARG A 435 -1.72 -32.02 -14.26
C ARG A 435 -0.89 -30.75 -14.28
N ASP A 436 -1.32 -29.75 -15.05
CA ASP A 436 -0.57 -28.50 -15.20
C ASP A 436 -0.61 -27.68 -13.90
N GLY A 437 -1.73 -27.74 -13.15
CA GLY A 437 -1.83 -27.18 -11.81
C GLY A 437 -0.77 -27.75 -10.85
N PHE A 438 -0.60 -29.07 -10.80
CA PHE A 438 0.47 -29.69 -9.98
C PHE A 438 1.88 -29.33 -10.47
N LEU A 439 2.09 -29.25 -11.78
CA LEU A 439 3.39 -28.84 -12.34
C LEU A 439 3.75 -27.41 -11.91
N HIS A 440 2.81 -26.48 -12.02
CA HIS A 440 3.02 -25.10 -11.59
C HIS A 440 3.18 -24.97 -10.07
N PHE A 441 2.36 -25.67 -9.28
CA PHE A 441 2.47 -25.71 -7.82
C PHE A 441 3.86 -26.21 -7.37
N GLN A 442 4.40 -27.25 -8.01
CA GLN A 442 5.73 -27.76 -7.71
C GLN A 442 6.83 -26.79 -8.18
N SER A 443 6.70 -26.22 -9.38
CA SER A 443 7.69 -25.27 -9.92
C SER A 443 7.86 -24.02 -9.06
N MET A 444 6.81 -23.60 -8.36
CA MET A 444 6.85 -22.47 -7.43
C MET A 444 7.92 -22.67 -6.35
N VAL A 445 8.06 -23.90 -5.85
CA VAL A 445 9.09 -24.28 -4.88
C VAL A 445 10.42 -24.49 -5.57
N ASP A 446 10.46 -25.34 -6.59
CA ASP A 446 11.72 -25.84 -7.17
C ASP A 446 12.47 -24.78 -7.98
N ASN A 447 11.74 -23.96 -8.75
CA ASN A 447 12.33 -23.00 -9.68
C ASN A 447 12.37 -21.57 -9.12
N TYR A 448 11.43 -21.22 -8.23
CA TYR A 448 11.28 -19.85 -7.72
C TYR A 448 11.51 -19.71 -6.23
N SER A 449 11.69 -20.81 -5.48
CA SER A 449 11.89 -20.80 -4.03
C SER A 449 10.78 -20.06 -3.27
N ILE A 450 9.55 -20.11 -3.80
CA ILE A 450 8.36 -19.52 -3.18
C ILE A 450 7.70 -20.57 -2.31
N VAL A 451 7.49 -20.26 -1.03
CA VAL A 451 6.83 -21.16 -0.09
C VAL A 451 5.31 -21.09 -0.29
N PRO A 452 4.63 -22.21 -0.60
CA PRO A 452 3.18 -22.22 -0.79
C PRO A 452 2.45 -21.70 0.45
N GLN A 453 1.62 -20.68 0.25
CA GLN A 453 0.70 -20.11 1.25
C GLN A 453 -0.71 -20.67 1.09
N ILE A 454 -1.59 -20.35 2.04
CA ILE A 454 -2.95 -20.90 2.13
C ILE A 454 -3.76 -20.72 0.85
N GLU A 455 -3.56 -19.61 0.13
CA GLU A 455 -4.24 -19.28 -1.13
C GLU A 455 -3.87 -20.27 -2.24
N HIS A 456 -2.60 -20.69 -2.31
CA HIS A 456 -2.13 -21.67 -3.32
C HIS A 456 -2.72 -23.05 -3.07
N TYR A 457 -2.79 -23.46 -1.80
CA TYR A 457 -3.47 -24.70 -1.41
C TYR A 457 -4.96 -24.62 -1.73
N GLY A 458 -5.60 -23.47 -1.47
CA GLY A 458 -6.98 -23.19 -1.86
C GLY A 458 -7.25 -23.42 -3.34
N CYS A 459 -6.41 -22.86 -4.23
CA CYS A 459 -6.53 -23.10 -5.66
C CYS A 459 -6.39 -24.59 -6.03
N MET A 460 -5.45 -25.31 -5.42
CA MET A 460 -5.27 -26.75 -5.70
C MET A 460 -6.44 -27.61 -5.22
N VAL A 461 -7.03 -27.27 -4.07
CA VAL A 461 -8.23 -27.95 -3.56
C VAL A 461 -9.44 -27.65 -4.44
N ASP A 462 -9.64 -26.40 -4.87
CA ASP A 462 -10.71 -26.05 -5.82
C ASP A 462 -10.52 -26.79 -7.16
N LEU A 463 -9.29 -26.85 -7.69
CA LEU A 463 -8.94 -27.62 -8.89
C LEU A 463 -9.29 -29.10 -8.78
N LEU A 464 -8.87 -29.77 -7.71
CA LEU A 464 -9.18 -31.18 -7.47
C LEU A 464 -10.68 -31.42 -7.26
N GLY A 465 -11.32 -30.53 -6.48
CA GLY A 465 -12.75 -30.56 -6.21
C GLY A 465 -13.57 -30.45 -7.50
N ARG A 466 -13.30 -29.45 -8.33
CA ARG A 466 -13.97 -29.26 -9.63
C ARG A 466 -13.64 -30.32 -10.67
N ALA A 467 -12.53 -31.04 -10.51
CA ALA A 467 -12.22 -32.21 -11.34
C ALA A 467 -12.92 -33.49 -10.87
N GLY A 468 -13.65 -33.45 -9.74
CA GLY A 468 -14.33 -34.61 -9.15
C GLY A 468 -13.39 -35.55 -8.39
N LEU A 469 -12.14 -35.15 -8.14
CA LEU A 469 -11.14 -35.95 -7.43
C LEU A 469 -11.26 -35.73 -5.92
N MET A 470 -12.44 -36.00 -5.37
CA MET A 470 -12.81 -35.61 -4.00
C MET A 470 -11.91 -36.23 -2.92
N ASP A 471 -11.57 -37.51 -3.06
CA ASP A 471 -10.68 -38.19 -2.10
C ASP A 471 -9.26 -37.59 -2.12
N GLN A 472 -8.75 -37.27 -3.32
CA GLN A 472 -7.45 -36.61 -3.46
C GLN A 472 -7.48 -35.19 -2.89
N ALA A 473 -8.60 -34.46 -3.08
CA ALA A 473 -8.78 -33.13 -2.52
C ALA A 473 -8.75 -33.18 -0.98
N MET A 474 -9.46 -34.14 -0.37
CA MET A 474 -9.47 -34.31 1.09
C MET A 474 -8.09 -34.74 1.63
N ASP A 475 -7.40 -35.65 0.95
CA ASP A 475 -6.04 -36.04 1.32
C ASP A 475 -5.04 -34.90 1.16
N PHE A 476 -5.23 -34.02 0.17
CA PHE A 476 -4.42 -32.83 -0.02
C PHE A 476 -4.60 -31.86 1.15
N VAL A 477 -5.85 -31.60 1.56
CA VAL A 477 -6.17 -30.78 2.75
C VAL A 477 -5.51 -31.34 4.01
N ARG A 478 -5.57 -32.66 4.23
CA ARG A 478 -4.94 -33.31 5.40
C ARG A 478 -3.41 -33.19 5.43
N LYS A 479 -2.76 -33.06 4.27
CA LYS A 479 -1.29 -32.96 4.14
C LYS A 479 -0.77 -31.52 4.19
N MET A 480 -1.65 -30.53 4.30
CA MET A 480 -1.25 -29.13 4.36
C MET A 480 -0.37 -28.85 5.59
N PRO A 481 0.67 -28.01 5.47
CA PRO A 481 1.53 -27.64 6.59
C PRO A 481 0.89 -26.60 7.52
N MET A 482 -0.27 -26.06 7.16
CA MET A 482 -1.06 -25.11 7.94
C MET A 482 -2.51 -25.59 8.11
N LYS A 483 -3.23 -25.01 9.07
CA LYS A 483 -4.66 -25.27 9.24
C LYS A 483 -5.44 -24.70 8.04
N PRO A 484 -6.38 -25.46 7.44
CA PRO A 484 -7.24 -24.95 6.38
C PRO A 484 -8.17 -23.85 6.88
N ASP A 485 -8.46 -22.86 6.03
CA ASP A 485 -9.37 -21.76 6.32
C ASP A 485 -10.79 -22.02 5.77
N ALA A 486 -11.69 -21.04 5.99
CA ALA A 486 -13.06 -21.13 5.54
C ALA A 486 -13.16 -21.21 4.01
N VAL A 487 -12.23 -20.61 3.26
CA VAL A 487 -12.24 -20.62 1.79
C VAL A 487 -12.01 -22.04 1.26
N ILE A 488 -11.04 -22.76 1.82
CA ILE A 488 -10.73 -24.15 1.42
C ILE A 488 -11.91 -25.08 1.69
N TRP A 489 -12.51 -24.98 2.89
CA TRP A 489 -13.66 -25.82 3.23
C TRP A 489 -14.91 -25.46 2.40
N ALA A 490 -15.12 -24.18 2.10
CA ALA A 490 -16.19 -23.75 1.20
C ALA A 490 -15.98 -24.26 -0.23
N ALA A 491 -14.74 -24.28 -0.74
CA ALA A 491 -14.42 -24.85 -2.04
C ALA A 491 -14.73 -26.36 -2.10
N LEU A 492 -14.34 -27.12 -1.06
CA LEU A 492 -14.70 -28.53 -0.94
C LEU A 492 -16.20 -28.75 -0.87
N LEU A 493 -16.92 -27.98 -0.05
CA LEU A 493 -18.38 -28.08 0.08
C LEU A 493 -19.09 -27.78 -1.25
N GLY A 494 -18.59 -26.79 -1.99
CA GLY A 494 -19.05 -26.44 -3.33
C GLY A 494 -18.86 -27.58 -4.32
N ALA A 495 -17.67 -28.20 -4.34
CA ALA A 495 -17.39 -29.38 -5.16
C ALA A 495 -18.27 -30.58 -4.76
N CYS A 496 -18.49 -30.81 -3.47
CA CYS A 496 -19.37 -31.88 -2.99
C CYS A 496 -20.79 -31.74 -3.51
N ARG A 497 -21.29 -30.50 -3.68
CA ARG A 497 -22.60 -30.27 -4.29
C ARG A 497 -22.65 -30.72 -5.75
N MET A 498 -21.60 -30.46 -6.52
CA MET A 498 -21.52 -30.88 -7.92
C MET A 498 -21.50 -32.40 -8.07
N TYR A 499 -20.76 -33.10 -7.20
CA TYR A 499 -20.54 -34.55 -7.28
C TYR A 499 -21.40 -35.37 -6.32
N LYS A 500 -22.29 -34.72 -5.56
CA LYS A 500 -23.18 -35.33 -4.55
C LYS A 500 -22.46 -36.18 -3.49
N ASN A 501 -21.22 -35.81 -3.13
CA ASN A 501 -20.45 -36.51 -2.10
C ASN A 501 -20.84 -35.97 -0.71
N VAL A 502 -21.70 -36.72 0.00
CA VAL A 502 -22.25 -36.26 1.28
C VAL A 502 -21.25 -36.37 2.43
N GLU A 503 -20.41 -37.40 2.42
CA GLU A 503 -19.47 -37.66 3.52
C GLU A 503 -18.48 -36.52 3.70
N ILE A 504 -17.89 -36.05 2.60
CA ILE A 504 -16.97 -34.89 2.64
C ILE A 504 -17.74 -33.59 2.88
N ALA A 505 -18.98 -33.47 2.40
CA ALA A 505 -19.81 -32.28 2.63
C ALA A 505 -20.14 -32.07 4.12
N GLU A 506 -20.46 -33.14 4.85
CA GLU A 506 -20.74 -33.08 6.29
C GLU A 506 -19.49 -32.63 7.06
N VAL A 507 -18.32 -33.22 6.75
CA VAL A 507 -17.04 -32.82 7.38
C VAL A 507 -16.69 -31.36 7.07
N ALA A 508 -16.84 -30.93 5.81
CA ALA A 508 -16.55 -29.55 5.43
C ALA A 508 -17.46 -28.54 6.14
N LEU A 509 -18.75 -28.88 6.33
CA LEU A 509 -19.67 -28.03 7.06
C LEU A 509 -19.29 -27.92 8.55
N GLU A 510 -18.95 -29.03 9.21
CA GLU A 510 -18.55 -29.01 10.62
C GLU A 510 -17.37 -28.06 10.84
N GLN A 511 -16.36 -28.12 9.96
CA GLN A 511 -15.20 -27.23 10.02
C GLN A 511 -15.58 -25.76 9.73
N LEU A 512 -16.50 -25.51 8.78
CA LEU A 512 -17.00 -24.17 8.48
C LEU A 512 -17.81 -23.56 9.63
N ILE A 513 -18.53 -24.37 10.41
CA ILE A 513 -19.28 -23.89 11.58
C ILE A 513 -18.30 -23.47 12.69
N GLU A 514 -17.20 -24.21 12.87
CA GLU A 514 -16.15 -23.83 13.84
C GLU A 514 -15.45 -22.53 13.44
N LEU A 515 -15.16 -22.34 12.15
CA LEU A 515 -14.46 -21.16 11.63
C LEU A 515 -15.36 -19.93 11.49
N GLU A 516 -16.60 -20.13 11.04
CA GLU A 516 -17.58 -19.06 10.76
C GLU A 516 -18.96 -19.39 11.34
N PRO A 517 -19.13 -19.35 12.68
CA PRO A 517 -20.38 -19.74 13.34
C PRO A 517 -21.59 -18.91 12.89
N ASN A 518 -21.34 -17.70 12.41
CA ASN A 518 -22.34 -16.69 12.07
C ASN A 518 -22.65 -16.59 10.57
N ASN A 519 -22.14 -17.52 9.74
CA ASN A 519 -22.34 -17.47 8.29
C ASN A 519 -23.47 -18.44 7.86
N PRO A 520 -24.70 -17.94 7.59
CA PRO A 520 -25.82 -18.80 7.20
C PRO A 520 -25.62 -19.46 5.83
N ALA A 521 -24.69 -18.98 4.99
CA ALA A 521 -24.44 -19.54 3.66
C ALA A 521 -23.93 -21.00 3.72
N ASN A 522 -23.17 -21.33 4.77
CA ASN A 522 -22.58 -22.66 4.96
C ASN A 522 -23.68 -23.73 5.11
N PHE A 523 -24.72 -23.44 5.91
CA PHE A 523 -25.88 -24.31 6.08
C PHE A 523 -26.72 -24.45 4.80
N VAL A 524 -26.87 -23.36 4.03
CA VAL A 524 -27.65 -23.39 2.79
C VAL A 524 -27.04 -24.35 1.77
N MET A 525 -25.70 -24.42 1.70
CA MET A 525 -25.03 -25.28 0.73
C MET A 525 -25.28 -26.77 1.00
N LEU A 526 -25.09 -27.25 2.24
CA LEU A 526 -25.40 -28.64 2.60
C LEU A 526 -26.91 -28.94 2.52
N SER A 527 -27.78 -27.98 2.88
CA SER A 527 -29.23 -28.12 2.72
C SER A 527 -29.63 -28.42 1.27
N ASN A 528 -28.95 -27.79 0.30
CA ASN A 528 -29.21 -28.05 -1.11
C ASN A 528 -28.72 -29.45 -1.52
N ILE A 529 -27.58 -29.91 -1.01
CA ILE A 529 -27.07 -31.27 -1.26
C ILE A 529 -28.06 -32.32 -0.75
N TYR A 530 -28.55 -32.17 0.48
CA TYR A 530 -29.56 -33.08 1.04
C TYR A 530 -30.87 -33.05 0.23
N LYS A 531 -31.30 -31.87 -0.22
CA LYS A 531 -32.47 -31.72 -1.10
C LYS A 531 -32.27 -32.48 -2.41
N ASP A 532 -31.12 -32.33 -3.06
CA ASP A 532 -30.77 -32.98 -4.33
C ASP A 532 -30.66 -34.52 -4.24
N LEU A 533 -30.57 -35.04 -3.01
CA LEU A 533 -30.54 -36.46 -2.66
C LEU A 533 -31.85 -36.97 -2.05
N GLY A 534 -32.86 -36.11 -1.87
CA GLY A 534 -34.15 -36.47 -1.28
C GLY A 534 -34.12 -36.74 0.23
N ARG A 535 -33.05 -36.32 0.93
CA ARG A 535 -32.88 -36.48 2.39
C ARG A 535 -33.62 -35.37 3.17
N TRP A 536 -34.95 -35.38 3.11
CA TRP A 536 -35.80 -34.31 3.65
C TRP A 536 -35.73 -34.13 5.18
N GLU A 537 -35.52 -35.22 5.92
CA GLU A 537 -35.35 -35.16 7.37
C GLU A 537 -34.09 -34.37 7.75
N ASP A 538 -33.00 -34.54 7.01
CA ASP A 538 -31.75 -33.82 7.22
C ASP A 538 -31.87 -32.32 6.90
N VAL A 539 -32.61 -32.00 5.83
CA VAL A 539 -32.96 -30.60 5.52
C VAL A 539 -33.71 -29.95 6.67
N ALA A 540 -34.66 -30.67 7.30
CA ALA A 540 -35.41 -30.15 8.44
C ALA A 540 -34.50 -29.94 9.66
N ARG A 541 -33.63 -30.90 9.98
CA ARG A 541 -32.63 -30.77 11.07
C ARG A 541 -31.71 -29.58 10.85
N LEU A 542 -31.19 -29.41 9.64
CA LEU A 542 -30.27 -28.33 9.30
C LEU A 542 -30.94 -26.94 9.35
N LYS A 543 -32.22 -26.85 8.97
CA LYS A 543 -33.02 -25.62 9.13
C LYS A 543 -33.23 -25.22 10.59
N ILE A 544 -33.37 -26.20 11.50
CA ILE A 544 -33.46 -25.95 12.94
C ILE A 544 -32.13 -25.43 13.45
N ALA A 545 -31.03 -26.13 13.15
CA ALA A 545 -29.68 -25.68 13.52
C ALA A 545 -29.37 -24.26 13.01
N MET A 546 -29.77 -23.93 11.78
CA MET A 546 -29.62 -22.58 11.22
C MET A 546 -30.50 -21.53 11.93
N ARG A 547 -31.65 -21.89 12.49
CA ARG A 547 -32.46 -20.95 13.30
C ARG A 547 -31.82 -20.69 14.65
N ASP A 548 -31.21 -21.71 15.25
CA ASP A 548 -30.59 -21.63 16.57
C ASP A 548 -29.34 -20.72 16.58
N THR A 549 -28.73 -20.46 15.41
CA THR A 549 -27.66 -19.46 15.27
C THR A 549 -28.18 -18.00 15.30
N GLY A 550 -29.49 -17.78 15.23
CA GLY A 550 -30.10 -16.45 15.25
C GLY A 550 -30.06 -15.69 13.93
N PHE A 551 -29.44 -16.25 12.88
CA PHE A 551 -29.33 -15.62 11.57
C PHE A 551 -30.40 -16.10 10.59
N LYS A 552 -31.01 -15.15 9.86
CA LYS A 552 -31.97 -15.45 8.81
C LYS A 552 -31.28 -15.44 7.45
N LYS A 553 -31.66 -16.38 6.58
CA LYS A 553 -31.30 -16.36 5.16
C LYS A 553 -31.73 -15.01 4.56
N LEU A 554 -30.76 -14.25 4.04
CA LEU A 554 -31.07 -13.07 3.24
C LEU A 554 -31.69 -13.52 1.91
N PRO A 555 -32.81 -12.91 1.48
CA PRO A 555 -33.35 -13.17 0.14
C PRO A 555 -32.29 -12.81 -0.90
N GLY A 556 -32.20 -13.58 -1.99
CA GLY A 556 -31.33 -13.20 -3.10
C GLY A 556 -31.73 -11.82 -3.61
N CYS A 557 -30.76 -10.92 -3.78
CA CYS A 557 -30.97 -9.56 -4.26
C CYS A 557 -30.17 -9.32 -5.54
N SER A 558 -30.78 -8.61 -6.48
CA SER A 558 -30.12 -8.05 -7.67
C SER A 558 -30.18 -6.54 -7.58
N VAL A 559 -29.08 -5.87 -7.87
CA VAL A 559 -29.00 -4.41 -7.80
C VAL A 559 -28.84 -3.87 -9.21
N ILE A 560 -29.73 -2.95 -9.61
CA ILE A 560 -29.72 -2.35 -10.96
C ILE A 560 -29.56 -0.84 -10.80
N GLY A 561 -28.54 -0.28 -11.47
CA GLY A 561 -28.39 1.16 -11.61
C GLY A 561 -29.25 1.68 -12.77
N CYS A 562 -30.25 2.49 -12.47
CA CYS A 562 -31.05 3.20 -13.47
C CYS A 562 -30.85 4.72 -13.29
N ASN A 563 -30.29 5.37 -14.31
CA ASN A 563 -29.96 6.80 -14.33
C ASN A 563 -29.02 7.19 -13.17
N ASP A 564 -29.56 7.79 -12.11
CA ASP A 564 -28.84 8.26 -10.91
C ASP A 564 -29.25 7.52 -9.62
N SER A 565 -30.13 6.51 -9.71
CA SER A 565 -30.59 5.74 -8.55
C SER A 565 -30.21 4.27 -8.68
N VAL A 566 -29.65 3.73 -7.60
CA VAL A 566 -29.41 2.30 -7.42
C VAL A 566 -30.67 1.68 -6.83
N VAL A 567 -31.26 0.71 -7.51
CA VAL A 567 -32.48 0.05 -7.05
C VAL A 567 -32.22 -1.42 -6.79
N GLU A 568 -32.53 -1.85 -5.57
CA GLU A 568 -32.38 -3.24 -5.13
C GLU A 568 -33.68 -4.02 -5.36
N PHE A 569 -33.58 -5.13 -6.07
CA PHE A 569 -34.67 -6.08 -6.31
C PHE A 569 -34.41 -7.35 -5.51
N TYR A 570 -35.24 -7.62 -4.51
CA TYR A 570 -35.17 -8.88 -3.78
C TYR A 570 -36.03 -9.94 -4.47
N SER A 571 -35.69 -11.22 -4.27
CA SER A 571 -36.48 -12.33 -4.78
C SER A 571 -37.90 -12.26 -4.20
N LEU A 572 -38.91 -12.22 -5.08
CA LEU A 572 -40.34 -12.05 -4.77
C LEU A 572 -40.70 -10.68 -4.16
N ASP A 573 -39.85 -9.66 -4.36
CA ASP A 573 -40.12 -8.31 -3.89
C ASP A 573 -41.17 -7.60 -4.76
N GLU A 574 -41.99 -6.78 -4.10
CA GLU A 574 -43.02 -5.93 -4.71
C GLU A 574 -42.86 -4.45 -4.31
N ARG A 575 -41.78 -4.10 -3.58
CA ARG A 575 -41.53 -2.73 -3.07
C ARG A 575 -41.22 -1.69 -4.15
N HIS A 576 -40.90 -2.12 -5.38
CA HIS A 576 -40.58 -1.20 -6.47
C HIS A 576 -41.81 -0.38 -6.91
N PRO A 577 -41.69 0.93 -7.13
CA PRO A 577 -42.83 1.75 -7.59
C PRO A 577 -43.45 1.25 -8.90
N GLU A 578 -42.62 0.67 -9.78
CA GLU A 578 -43.05 0.08 -11.07
C GLU A 578 -43.25 -1.45 -11.03
N THR A 579 -43.37 -2.07 -9.85
CA THR A 579 -43.52 -3.53 -9.69
C THR A 579 -44.53 -4.13 -10.68
N GLU A 580 -45.72 -3.52 -10.81
CA GLU A 580 -46.78 -4.06 -11.67
C GLU A 580 -46.36 -4.11 -13.15
N SER A 581 -45.66 -3.08 -13.63
CA SER A 581 -45.14 -3.02 -15.00
C SER A 581 -44.05 -4.07 -15.24
N ILE A 582 -43.14 -4.21 -14.27
CA ILE A 582 -42.04 -5.17 -14.31
C ILE A 582 -42.58 -6.60 -14.37
N TYR A 583 -43.46 -6.99 -13.45
CA TYR A 583 -44.02 -8.35 -13.44
C TYR A 583 -44.91 -8.62 -14.66
N ARG A 584 -45.63 -7.61 -15.19
CA ARG A 584 -46.38 -7.75 -16.45
C ARG A 584 -45.46 -8.04 -17.63
N THR A 585 -44.33 -7.34 -17.71
CA THR A 585 -43.29 -7.54 -18.73
C THR A 585 -42.65 -8.92 -18.60
N LEU A 586 -42.27 -9.32 -17.37
CA LEU A 586 -41.71 -10.64 -17.06
C LEU A 586 -42.65 -11.78 -17.45
N LYS A 587 -43.96 -11.61 -17.20
CA LYS A 587 -44.98 -12.58 -17.61
C LYS A 587 -45.12 -12.66 -19.14
N GLY A 588 -45.04 -11.52 -19.83
CA GLY A 588 -44.99 -11.47 -21.29
C GLY A 588 -43.77 -12.20 -21.86
N LEU A 589 -42.58 -11.91 -21.34
CA LEU A 589 -41.32 -12.58 -21.72
C LEU A 589 -41.38 -14.09 -21.45
N THR A 590 -41.90 -14.51 -20.30
CA THR A 590 -42.07 -15.93 -19.96
C THR A 590 -42.99 -16.64 -20.95
N THR A 591 -44.05 -15.95 -21.41
CA THR A 591 -44.97 -16.49 -22.41
C THR A 591 -44.27 -16.66 -23.76
N LEU A 592 -43.50 -15.67 -24.20
CA LEU A 592 -42.69 -15.73 -25.43
C LEU A 592 -41.64 -16.84 -25.38
N LEU A 593 -40.97 -17.01 -24.24
CA LEU A 593 -39.99 -18.09 -24.05
C LEU A 593 -40.65 -19.46 -24.20
N ARG A 594 -41.81 -19.67 -23.55
CA ARG A 594 -42.55 -20.94 -23.65
C ARG A 594 -43.02 -21.24 -25.08
N LEU A 595 -43.45 -20.23 -25.82
CA LEU A 595 -43.82 -20.37 -27.24
C LEU A 595 -42.64 -20.81 -28.12
N ASN A 596 -41.41 -20.46 -27.74
CA ASN A 596 -40.18 -20.86 -28.44
C ASN A 596 -39.56 -22.17 -27.90
N GLY A 597 -40.33 -22.99 -27.19
CA GLY A 597 -39.90 -24.31 -26.72
C GLY A 597 -39.10 -24.31 -25.41
N TYR A 598 -39.01 -23.17 -24.72
CA TYR A 598 -38.41 -23.14 -23.38
C TYR A 598 -39.34 -23.82 -22.37
N VAL A 599 -38.89 -24.95 -21.82
CA VAL A 599 -39.54 -25.64 -20.70
C VAL A 599 -38.82 -25.21 -19.42
N PRO A 600 -39.44 -24.38 -18.56
CA PRO A 600 -38.84 -24.02 -17.29
C PRO A 600 -38.69 -25.27 -16.41
N ASN A 601 -37.47 -25.51 -15.91
CA ASN A 601 -37.21 -26.58 -14.96
C ASN A 601 -37.79 -26.18 -13.59
N LEU A 602 -39.06 -26.54 -13.35
CA LEU A 602 -39.83 -26.14 -12.16
C LEU A 602 -39.54 -26.98 -10.91
N VAL A 603 -38.59 -27.92 -10.96
CA VAL A 603 -38.25 -28.80 -9.84
C VAL A 603 -37.80 -28.02 -8.60
N ASP A 604 -37.29 -26.80 -8.78
CA ASP A 604 -36.85 -25.93 -7.66
C ASP A 604 -37.83 -24.84 -7.21
N VAL A 605 -38.92 -24.58 -7.94
CA VAL A 605 -39.80 -23.42 -7.68
C VAL A 605 -41.10 -23.80 -6.96
N ALA A 606 -41.49 -25.08 -6.97
CA ALA A 606 -42.85 -25.48 -6.58
C ALA A 606 -43.13 -25.68 -5.07
N HIS A 607 -42.18 -25.46 -4.14
CA HIS A 607 -42.40 -25.82 -2.71
C HIS A 607 -42.01 -24.72 -1.72
N GLY A 608 -42.26 -23.46 -2.09
CA GLY A 608 -42.19 -22.30 -1.19
C GLY A 608 -43.53 -21.92 -0.56
N ASN A 609 -44.34 -22.91 -0.15
CA ASN A 609 -45.52 -22.70 0.70
C ASN A 609 -45.27 -23.23 2.11
#